data_AF-F2S7N2-F1
#
_entry.id   AF-F2S7N2-F1
#
_cell.length_a   1.000
_cell.length_b   1.000
_cell.length_c   1.000
_cell.angle_alpha   90.00
_cell.angle_beta   90.00
_cell.angle_gamma   90.00
#
_symmetry.space_group_name_H-M   'P 1'
#
loop_
_entity.id
_entity.type
_entity.pdbx_description
1 polymer ?
#
loop_
_entity_poly.entity_id
_entity_poly.type
_entity_poly.pdbx_seq_one_letter_code
_entity_poly.pdbx_strand_id
1 'polypeptide(L)'
;MAASTSYTLNEEGKLLLEKIQDAFLEGKAVTHIKEHNGNVKYTNASLDPYVLPLLKHLDFKELGYTAWKISTAVTIRNATGPEYIIPIIDISKTARLSPGHKLQSGLYVYHTESVDLLPSLVCLFVTKPDRSSQ
;
A
#
# COMPACT_ATOMS: atom_id res chain seq x y z
N MET A 1 -9.51 -19.62 -9.68
CA MET A 1 -9.92 -18.55 -8.75
C MET A 1 -9.14 -17.30 -9.13
N ALA A 2 -9.70 -16.10 -9.04
CA ALA A 2 -8.95 -14.89 -9.37
C ALA A 2 -7.83 -14.69 -8.34
N ALA A 3 -6.58 -14.57 -8.79
CA ALA A 3 -5.40 -14.39 -7.92
C ALA A 3 -5.48 -13.09 -7.08
N SER A 4 -6.33 -12.15 -7.49
CA SER A 4 -6.58 -10.88 -6.79
C SER A 4 -7.99 -10.33 -7.05
N THR A 5 -8.50 -9.56 -6.09
CA THR A 5 -9.79 -8.85 -6.15
C THR A 5 -9.57 -7.36 -5.92
N SER A 6 -10.11 -6.51 -6.79
CA SER A 6 -10.08 -5.05 -6.64
C SER A 6 -11.37 -4.52 -6.02
N TYR A 7 -11.22 -3.49 -5.19
CA TYR A 7 -12.28 -2.81 -4.49
C TYR A 7 -12.14 -1.30 -4.67
N THR A 8 -13.25 -0.58 -4.63
CA THR A 8 -13.28 0.88 -4.78
C THR A 8 -13.54 1.52 -3.43
N LEU A 9 -12.78 2.55 -3.08
CA LEU A 9 -13.05 3.37 -1.92
C LEU A 9 -14.35 4.16 -2.11
N ASN A 10 -15.19 4.21 -1.09
CA ASN A 10 -16.30 5.15 -1.04
C ASN A 10 -15.79 6.59 -0.82
N GLU A 11 -16.68 7.58 -0.86
CA GLU A 11 -16.30 8.99 -0.77
C GLU A 11 -15.52 9.33 0.52
N GLU A 12 -15.92 8.78 1.67
CA GLU A 12 -15.18 8.96 2.92
C GLU A 12 -13.78 8.33 2.86
N GLY A 13 -13.65 7.13 2.29
CA GLY A 13 -12.37 6.48 2.11
C GLY A 13 -11.44 7.25 1.17
N LYS A 14 -11.99 7.90 0.13
CA LYS A 14 -11.23 8.79 -0.77
C LYS A 14 -10.73 10.03 -0.05
N LEU A 15 -11.56 10.69 0.76
CA LEU A 15 -11.14 11.84 1.58
C LEU A 15 -10.03 11.48 2.57
N LEU A 16 -10.08 10.28 3.16
CA LEU A 16 -9.01 9.78 4.02
C LEU A 16 -7.73 9.49 3.23
N LEU A 17 -7.85 8.94 2.02
CA LEU A 17 -6.71 8.73 1.12
C LEU A 17 -6.05 10.05 0.69
N GLU A 18 -6.83 11.08 0.40
CA GLU A 18 -6.34 12.43 0.06
C GLU A 18 -5.50 13.01 1.19
N LYS A 19 -5.92 12.87 2.46
CA LYS A 19 -5.10 13.31 3.61
C LYS A 19 -3.74 12.61 3.68
N ILE A 20 -3.69 11.34 3.29
CA ILE A 20 -2.42 10.60 3.21
C ILE A 20 -1.58 11.16 2.06
N GLN A 21 -2.17 11.39 0.88
CA GLN A 21 -1.50 12.01 -0.26
C GLN A 21 -0.90 13.38 0.10
N ASP A 22 -1.68 14.23 0.78
CA ASP A 22 -1.23 15.54 1.26
C ASP A 22 -0.03 15.42 2.21
N ALA A 23 -0.04 14.44 3.11
CA ALA A 23 1.10 14.20 4.00
C ALA A 23 2.40 13.84 3.24
N PHE A 24 2.31 13.14 2.10
CA PHE A 24 3.45 12.91 1.22
C PHE A 24 3.88 14.20 0.49
N LEU A 25 2.94 14.99 -0.02
CA LEU A 25 3.22 16.24 -0.76
C LEU A 25 3.84 17.32 0.14
N GLU A 26 3.39 17.40 1.39
CA GLU A 26 3.90 18.33 2.41
C GLU A 26 5.23 17.85 3.04
N GLY A 27 5.77 16.71 2.61
CA GLY A 27 7.04 16.18 3.11
C GLY A 27 6.99 15.62 4.53
N LYS A 28 5.79 15.30 5.04
CA LYS A 28 5.62 14.69 6.37
C LYS A 28 5.99 13.20 6.39
N ALA A 29 5.92 12.53 5.25
CA ALA A 29 6.31 11.13 5.10
C ALA A 29 7.83 10.97 5.23
N VAL A 30 8.29 10.48 6.38
CA VAL A 30 9.73 10.30 6.66
C VAL A 30 10.21 8.98 6.07
N THR A 31 11.29 9.03 5.31
CA THR A 31 11.93 7.82 4.76
C THR A 31 12.60 7.01 5.87
N HIS A 32 12.33 5.71 5.92
CA HIS A 32 12.99 4.77 6.84
C HIS A 32 14.18 4.09 6.15
N ILE A 33 13.92 3.40 5.04
CA ILE A 33 14.92 2.59 4.34
C ILE A 33 14.87 2.95 2.86
N LYS A 34 16.03 3.17 2.25
CA LYS A 34 16.17 3.25 0.80
C LYS A 34 16.93 2.03 0.32
N GLU A 35 16.27 1.19 -0.44
CA GLU A 35 16.86 -0.01 -1.02
C GLU A 35 17.78 0.35 -2.19
N HIS A 36 18.76 -0.52 -2.46
CA HIS A 36 19.69 -0.36 -3.60
C HIS A 36 18.98 -0.32 -4.96
N ASN A 37 17.80 -0.94 -5.07
CA ASN A 37 16.96 -0.92 -6.27
C ASN A 37 16.17 0.41 -6.43
N GLY A 38 16.31 1.37 -5.52
CA GLY A 38 15.60 2.65 -5.56
C GLY A 38 14.20 2.66 -4.94
N ASN A 39 13.75 1.54 -4.38
CA ASN A 39 12.53 1.50 -3.57
C ASN A 39 12.77 2.15 -2.21
N VAL A 40 11.74 2.79 -1.67
CA VAL A 40 11.83 3.51 -0.40
C VAL A 40 10.72 3.05 0.52
N LYS A 41 11.08 2.57 1.70
CA LYS A 41 10.15 2.32 2.80
C LYS A 41 10.04 3.58 3.64
N TYR A 42 8.82 3.97 4.00
CA TYR A 42 8.56 5.09 4.90
C TYR A 42 8.35 4.62 6.34
N THR A 43 8.55 5.51 7.31
CA THR A 43 8.28 5.21 8.72
C THR A 43 6.78 5.24 8.98
N ASN A 44 6.26 4.21 9.64
CA ASN A 44 4.84 4.20 10.02
C ASN A 44 4.53 5.33 11.00
N ALA A 45 5.41 5.59 11.97
CA ALA A 45 5.23 6.65 12.97
C ALA A 45 4.94 8.04 12.37
N SER A 46 5.51 8.37 11.21
CA SER A 46 5.23 9.64 10.52
C SER A 46 3.88 9.67 9.79
N LEU A 47 3.33 8.50 9.48
CA LEU A 47 2.13 8.30 8.68
C LEU A 47 0.91 7.81 9.49
N ASP A 48 1.11 7.29 10.70
CA ASP A 48 0.07 6.73 11.57
C ASP A 48 -1.12 7.68 11.76
N PRO A 49 -0.95 9.01 11.98
CA PRO A 49 -2.07 9.93 12.11
C PRO A 49 -2.99 10.01 10.88
N TYR A 50 -2.48 9.64 9.70
CA TYR A 50 -3.18 9.71 8.42
C TYR A 50 -3.67 8.33 7.97
N VAL A 51 -2.88 7.28 8.18
CA VAL A 51 -3.17 5.92 7.71
C VAL A 51 -4.13 5.17 8.63
N LEU A 52 -3.97 5.28 9.95
CA LEU A 52 -4.84 4.55 10.90
C LEU A 52 -6.33 4.88 10.74
N PRO A 53 -6.75 6.13 10.49
CA PRO A 53 -8.14 6.44 10.15
C PRO A 53 -8.66 5.68 8.92
N LEU A 54 -7.87 5.59 7.84
CA LEU A 54 -8.24 4.85 6.63
C LEU A 54 -8.36 3.35 6.92
N LEU A 55 -7.41 2.77 7.65
CA LEU A 55 -7.47 1.36 8.03
C LEU A 55 -8.71 1.07 8.90
N LYS A 56 -9.02 1.94 9.85
CA LYS A 56 -10.24 1.82 10.66
C LYS A 56 -11.51 1.86 9.80
N HIS A 57 -11.55 2.75 8.81
CA HIS A 57 -12.66 2.89 7.87
C HIS A 57 -12.88 1.63 7.02
N LEU A 58 -11.80 0.96 6.62
CA LEU A 58 -11.82 -0.29 5.87
C LEU A 58 -11.99 -1.55 6.75
N ASP A 59 -12.20 -1.38 8.06
CA ASP A 59 -12.21 -2.44 9.07
C ASP A 59 -10.91 -3.27 9.15
N PHE A 60 -9.78 -2.65 8.80
CA PHE A 60 -8.42 -3.21 8.86
C PHE A 60 -7.68 -2.86 10.16
N LYS A 61 -8.40 -2.49 11.22
CA LYS A 61 -7.83 -1.99 12.49
C LYS A 61 -6.88 -2.97 13.21
N GLU A 62 -7.00 -4.26 12.93
CA GLU A 62 -6.14 -5.31 13.50
C GLU A 62 -4.95 -5.68 12.58
N LEU A 63 -4.88 -5.06 11.41
CA LEU A 63 -3.81 -5.28 10.44
C LEU A 63 -2.70 -4.23 10.63
N GLY A 64 -1.47 -4.66 10.42
CA GLY A 64 -0.33 -3.77 10.29
C GLY A 64 -0.25 -3.23 8.86
N TYR A 65 0.50 -2.15 8.68
CA TYR A 65 0.81 -1.66 7.34
C TYR A 65 2.30 -1.35 7.19
N THR A 66 2.75 -1.28 5.94
CA THR A 66 4.02 -0.64 5.58
C THR A 66 3.80 0.24 4.37
N ALA A 67 4.35 1.45 4.39
CA ALA A 67 4.26 2.39 3.28
C ALA A 67 5.53 2.34 2.43
N TRP A 68 5.37 2.25 1.12
CA TRP A 68 6.47 2.11 0.18
C TRP A 68 6.28 2.96 -1.07
N LYS A 69 7.39 3.50 -1.56
CA LYS A 69 7.55 3.99 -2.93
C LYS A 69 8.25 2.91 -3.73
N ILE A 70 7.56 2.37 -4.73
CA ILE A 70 8.04 1.30 -5.59
C ILE A 70 8.49 1.91 -6.90
N SER A 71 9.79 2.14 -7.01
CA SER A 71 10.46 2.68 -8.22
C SER A 71 10.92 1.56 -9.16
N THR A 72 11.17 0.37 -8.62
CA THR A 72 11.59 -0.83 -9.35
C THR A 72 10.65 -1.98 -9.03
N ALA A 73 10.37 -2.84 -10.02
CA ALA A 73 9.44 -3.95 -9.86
C ALA A 73 9.85 -4.86 -8.69
N VAL A 74 8.86 -5.34 -7.94
CA VAL A 74 9.08 -6.27 -6.82
C VAL A 74 8.10 -7.43 -6.90
N THR A 75 8.61 -8.64 -6.63
CA THR A 75 7.76 -9.82 -6.46
C THR A 75 7.32 -9.91 -5.01
N ILE A 76 6.02 -9.80 -4.77
CA ILE A 76 5.41 -9.97 -3.46
C ILE A 76 5.04 -11.43 -3.33
N ARG A 77 5.71 -12.14 -2.41
CA ARG A 77 5.57 -13.60 -2.29
C ARG A 77 4.37 -14.03 -1.43
N ASN A 78 3.73 -13.10 -0.72
CA ASN A 78 2.56 -13.35 0.12
C ASN A 78 2.77 -14.50 1.14
N ALA A 79 4.01 -14.66 1.64
CA ALA A 79 4.40 -15.81 2.46
C ALA A 79 3.76 -15.83 3.85
N THR A 80 3.29 -14.67 4.33
CA THR A 80 2.69 -14.46 5.66
C THR A 80 1.16 -14.52 5.65
N GLY A 81 0.55 -14.84 4.50
CA GLY A 81 -0.90 -14.85 4.31
C GLY A 81 -1.38 -13.68 3.45
N PRO A 82 -2.70 -13.53 3.25
CA PRO A 82 -3.26 -12.55 2.33
C PRO A 82 -2.93 -11.09 2.67
N GLU A 83 -2.69 -10.29 1.62
CA GLU A 83 -2.30 -8.89 1.73
C GLU A 83 -3.22 -7.98 0.93
N TYR A 84 -3.40 -6.76 1.43
CA TYR A 84 -4.06 -5.67 0.70
C TYR A 84 -3.03 -4.64 0.25
N ILE A 85 -3.17 -4.17 -0.97
CA ILE A 85 -2.38 -3.09 -1.54
C ILE A 85 -3.31 -1.90 -1.75
N ILE A 86 -2.99 -0.78 -1.11
CA ILE A 86 -3.71 0.48 -1.26
C ILE A 86 -2.79 1.48 -1.95
N PRO A 87 -2.96 1.74 -3.26
CA PRO A 87 -2.26 2.80 -3.96
C PRO A 87 -2.62 4.17 -3.38
N ILE A 88 -1.59 4.94 -3.05
CA ILE A 88 -1.70 6.30 -2.51
C ILE A 88 -1.42 7.29 -3.63
N ILE A 89 -0.24 7.21 -4.26
CA ILE A 89 0.18 8.14 -5.32
C ILE A 89 0.56 7.35 -6.56
N ASP A 90 -0.06 7.70 -7.68
CA ASP A 90 0.26 7.17 -8.99
C ASP A 90 1.44 7.98 -9.56
N ILE A 91 2.66 7.43 -9.48
CA ILE A 91 3.84 8.08 -10.09
C ILE A 91 3.78 7.94 -11.60
N SER A 92 3.23 6.81 -12.09
CA SER A 92 2.87 6.63 -13.49
C SER A 92 1.57 5.83 -13.61
N LYS A 93 0.92 5.92 -14.77
CA LYS A 93 -0.34 5.20 -15.06
C LYS A 93 -0.13 3.71 -15.40
N THR A 94 1.09 3.18 -15.25
CA THR A 94 1.44 1.80 -15.63
C THR A 94 1.51 0.83 -14.45
N ALA A 95 1.36 1.33 -13.22
CA ALA A 95 1.35 0.51 -12.01
C ALA A 95 0.25 -0.55 -12.06
N ARG A 96 0.61 -1.81 -11.84
CA ARG A 96 -0.30 -2.96 -11.84
C ARG A 96 0.31 -4.16 -11.13
N LEU A 97 -0.55 -5.07 -10.71
CA LEU A 97 -0.18 -6.41 -10.29
C LEU A 97 -0.21 -7.37 -11.48
N SER A 98 0.76 -8.27 -11.54
CA SER A 98 0.84 -9.34 -12.52
C SER A 98 1.02 -10.69 -11.82
N PRO A 99 0.07 -11.63 -11.96
CA PRO A 99 -1.25 -11.49 -12.58
C PRO A 99 -2.20 -10.63 -11.73
N GLY A 100 -3.05 -9.82 -12.35
CA GLY A 100 -4.07 -9.09 -11.59
C GLY A 100 -4.50 -7.75 -12.17
N HIS A 101 -4.74 -6.81 -11.25
CA HIS A 101 -5.42 -5.55 -11.50
C HIS A 101 -4.45 -4.38 -11.68
N LYS A 102 -4.92 -3.36 -12.39
CA LYS A 102 -4.30 -2.05 -12.38
C LYS A 102 -4.33 -1.47 -10.96
N LEU A 103 -3.24 -0.85 -10.55
CA LEU A 103 -3.16 -0.12 -9.30
C LEU A 103 -3.35 1.36 -9.59
N GLN A 104 -4.34 1.94 -8.92
CA GLN A 104 -4.67 3.35 -9.06
C GLN A 104 -5.20 3.87 -7.73
N SER A 105 -4.88 5.13 -7.41
CA SER A 105 -5.48 5.84 -6.29
C SER A 105 -7.02 5.76 -6.32
N GLY A 106 -7.63 5.57 -5.16
CA GLY A 106 -9.07 5.37 -5.00
C GLY A 106 -9.54 3.91 -5.10
N LEU A 107 -8.64 2.98 -5.46
CA LEU A 107 -8.88 1.54 -5.41
C LEU A 107 -7.99 0.90 -4.34
N TYR A 108 -8.33 -0.32 -3.93
CA TYR A 108 -7.43 -1.20 -3.20
C TYR A 108 -7.58 -2.63 -3.69
N VAL A 109 -6.51 -3.41 -3.63
CA VAL A 109 -6.46 -4.75 -4.19
C VAL A 109 -6.10 -5.74 -3.10
N TYR A 110 -6.92 -6.78 -2.96
CA TYR A 110 -6.62 -7.94 -2.14
C TYR A 110 -6.00 -9.04 -3.01
N HIS A 111 -4.90 -9.64 -2.57
CA HIS A 111 -4.30 -10.78 -3.25
C HIS A 111 -3.90 -11.87 -2.25
N THR A 112 -3.96 -13.12 -2.71
CA THR A 112 -3.64 -14.30 -1.90
C THR A 112 -2.43 -15.08 -2.41
N GLU A 113 -2.01 -14.79 -3.64
CA GLU A 113 -0.91 -15.46 -4.32
C GLU A 113 0.28 -14.53 -4.48
N SER A 114 1.41 -15.10 -4.94
CA SER A 114 2.57 -14.30 -5.32
C SER A 114 2.24 -13.45 -6.55
N VAL A 115 2.50 -12.16 -6.47
CA VAL A 115 2.22 -11.18 -7.53
C VAL A 115 3.43 -10.30 -7.77
N ASP A 116 3.69 -9.98 -9.03
CA ASP A 116 4.68 -8.97 -9.40
C ASP A 116 4.02 -7.59 -9.39
N LEU A 117 4.54 -6.72 -8.53
CA LEU A 117 4.19 -5.31 -8.49
C LEU A 117 5.08 -4.53 -9.45
N LEU A 118 4.48 -4.09 -10.56
CA LEU A 118 5.18 -3.24 -11.52
C LEU A 118 5.32 -1.80 -10.99
N PRO A 119 6.47 -1.16 -11.23
CA PRO A 119 6.87 0.06 -10.54
C PRO A 119 6.05 1.28 -10.93
N SER A 120 6.32 2.37 -10.21
CA SER A 120 5.77 3.73 -10.36
C SER A 120 4.52 3.99 -9.54
N LEU A 121 4.51 3.56 -8.27
CA LEU A 121 3.52 4.05 -7.31
C LEU A 121 4.08 4.19 -5.90
N VAL A 122 3.37 4.96 -5.08
CA VAL A 122 3.44 4.90 -3.62
C VAL A 122 2.21 4.13 -3.14
N CYS A 123 2.39 3.10 -2.33
CA CYS A 123 1.31 2.28 -1.77
C CYS A 123 1.53 1.92 -0.30
N LEU A 124 0.42 1.53 0.32
CA LEU A 124 0.41 0.79 1.57
C LEU A 124 0.29 -0.70 1.27
N PHE A 125 1.15 -1.51 1.87
CA PHE A 125 0.91 -2.93 2.05
C PHE A 125 0.28 -3.11 3.42
N VAL A 126 -0.91 -3.69 3.47
CA VAL A 126 -1.66 -3.95 4.69
C VAL A 126 -1.76 -5.46 4.86
N THR A 127 -1.19 -5.96 5.94
CA THR A 127 -1.05 -7.38 6.20
C THR A 127 -1.24 -7.65 7.68
N LYS A 128 -1.47 -8.91 8.05
CA LYS A 128 -1.50 -9.26 9.47
C LYS A 128 -0.13 -8.95 10.08
N PRO A 129 -0.06 -8.29 11.25
CA PRO A 129 1.22 -8.10 11.91
C PRO A 129 1.83 -9.48 12.13
N ASP A 130 3.07 -9.66 11.66
CA ASP A 130 3.79 -10.90 11.89
C ASP A 130 3.83 -11.14 13.41
N ARG A 131 3.46 -12.35 13.84
CA ARG A 131 3.50 -12.75 15.25
C ARG A 131 4.92 -12.69 15.85
N SER A 132 5.93 -12.36 15.04
CA SER A 132 7.35 -12.26 15.38
C SER A 132 7.80 -10.88 15.88
N SER A 133 6.91 -9.97 16.26
CA SER A 133 7.30 -8.70 16.90
C SER A 133 6.47 -8.44 18.17
N GLN A 134 6.71 -9.28 19.17
CA GLN A 134 6.59 -8.94 20.59
C GLN A 134 7.94 -9.15 21.26
#